data_AF-A0A7S0Y1H6-F1
#
_entry.id   AF-A0A7S0Y1H6-F1
#
_cell.length_a   1.000
_cell.length_b   1.000
_cell.length_c   1.000
_cell.angle_alpha   90.00
_cell.angle_beta   90.00
_cell.angle_gamma   90.00
#
_symmetry.space_group_name_H-M   'P 1'
#
loop_
_entity.id
_entity.type
_entity.pdbx_description
1 polymer ?
#
loop_
_entity_poly.entity_id
_entity_poly.type
_entity_poly.pdbx_seq_one_letter_code
_entity_poly.pdbx_strand_id
1 'polypeptide(L)'
;LGLSRLVGGWLEETTKQRGEKAEHHAQMVAEVVSAVKAIKYGGWEEQFESRILTSKEEELVLTRRCGRLLASLNVCANPTVDLISFVVVSLHVLAMGVPLTPSTLAAYWVLLALLHGKIFEFP
;
A
#
# COMPACT_ATOMS: atom_id res chain seq x y z
N LEU A 1 5.48 17.22 -0.43
CA LEU A 1 4.81 17.42 0.88
C LEU A 1 3.28 17.51 0.77
N GLY A 2 2.70 18.29 -0.15
CA GLY A 2 1.23 18.33 -0.34
C GLY A 2 0.63 17.04 -0.91
N LEU A 3 1.24 16.50 -1.99
CA LEU A 3 0.78 15.27 -2.65
C LEU A 3 0.86 14.04 -1.74
N SER A 4 1.93 13.89 -0.96
CA SER A 4 2.08 12.75 -0.04
C SER A 4 1.04 12.77 1.08
N ARG A 5 0.67 13.95 1.59
CA ARG A 5 -0.40 14.10 2.59
C ARG A 5 -1.79 13.82 2.01
N LEU A 6 -2.06 14.29 0.79
CA LEU A 6 -3.33 14.04 0.12
C LEU A 6 -3.51 12.55 -0.21
N VAL A 7 -2.47 11.92 -0.74
CA VAL A 7 -2.51 10.48 -1.05
C VAL A 7 -2.51 9.64 0.23
N GLY A 8 -1.80 10.05 1.27
CA GLY A 8 -1.86 9.43 2.59
C GLY A 8 -3.27 9.45 3.19
N GLY A 9 -3.94 10.61 3.19
CA GLY A 9 -5.31 10.71 3.68
C GLY A 9 -6.32 9.89 2.86
N TRP A 10 -6.13 9.81 1.54
CA TRP A 10 -6.92 8.90 0.70
C TRP A 10 -6.67 7.43 1.05
N LEU A 11 -5.40 7.04 1.23
CA LEU A 11 -5.04 5.67 1.58
C LEU A 11 -5.62 5.27 2.94
N GLU A 12 -5.55 6.16 3.93
CA GLU A 12 -6.09 5.96 5.27
C GLU A 12 -7.60 5.73 5.23
N GLU A 13 -8.34 6.59 4.53
CA GLU A 13 -9.80 6.44 4.35
C GLU A 13 -10.15 5.12 3.63
N THR A 14 -9.42 4.77 2.57
CA THR A 14 -9.66 3.50 1.86
C THR A 14 -9.33 2.28 2.73
N THR A 15 -8.33 2.39 3.61
CA THR A 15 -7.93 1.32 4.53
C THR A 15 -8.95 1.16 5.65
N LYS A 16 -9.51 2.27 6.14
CA LYS A 16 -10.62 2.26 7.11
C LYS A 16 -11.86 1.58 6.53
N GLN A 17 -12.28 1.96 5.32
CA GLN A 17 -13.43 1.34 4.64
C GLN A 17 -13.22 -0.16 4.39
N ARG A 18 -11.99 -0.57 4.07
CA ARG A 18 -11.63 -2.00 3.96
C ARG A 18 -11.79 -2.71 5.32
N GLY A 19 -11.34 -2.09 6.41
CA GLY A 19 -11.49 -2.64 7.76
C GLY A 19 -12.95 -2.85 8.15
N GLU A 20 -13.79 -1.83 7.96
CA GLU A 20 -15.22 -1.89 8.26
C GLU A 20 -15.94 -3.00 7.47
N LYS A 21 -15.62 -3.16 6.18
CA LYS A 21 -16.20 -4.22 5.34
C LYS A 21 -15.71 -5.62 5.73
N ALA A 22 -14.45 -5.76 6.11
CA ALA A 22 -13.90 -7.04 6.59
C ALA A 22 -14.52 -7.45 7.93
N GLU A 23 -14.72 -6.50 8.84
CA GLU A 23 -15.39 -6.73 10.13
C GLU A 23 -16.85 -7.14 9.92
N HIS A 24 -17.58 -6.44 9.05
CA HIS A 24 -18.95 -6.81 8.67
C HIS A 24 -19.03 -8.21 8.06
N HIS A 25 -18.08 -8.59 7.20
CA HIS A 25 -18.01 -9.95 6.64
C HIS A 25 -17.79 -11.00 7.75
N ALA A 26 -16.85 -10.75 8.66
CA ALA A 26 -16.59 -11.66 9.79
C ALA A 26 -17.81 -11.81 10.70
N GLN A 27 -18.52 -10.71 10.99
CA GLN A 27 -19.74 -10.73 11.78
C GLN A 27 -20.84 -11.55 11.09
N MET A 28 -21.07 -11.35 9.79
CA MET A 28 -22.06 -12.11 9.03
C MET A 28 -21.76 -13.61 9.04
N VAL A 29 -20.50 -14.00 8.87
CA VAL A 29 -20.10 -15.42 8.94
C VAL A 29 -20.34 -15.97 10.35
N ALA A 30 -20.03 -15.21 11.40
CA ALA A 30 -20.29 -15.62 12.78
C ALA A 30 -21.78 -15.82 13.06
N GLU A 31 -22.66 -14.95 12.54
CA GLU A 31 -24.11 -15.09 12.64
C GLU A 31 -24.61 -16.36 11.92
N VAL A 32 -24.10 -16.63 10.71
CA VAL A 32 -24.45 -17.83 9.93
C VAL A 32 -24.03 -19.12 10.64
N VAL A 33 -22.82 -19.15 11.21
CA VAL A 33 -22.33 -20.29 11.98
C VAL A 33 -23.18 -20.50 13.24
N SER A 34 -23.55 -19.41 13.92
CA SER A 34 -24.42 -19.47 15.10
C SER A 34 -25.82 -20.00 14.77
N ALA A 35 -26.35 -19.68 13.59
CA ALA A 35 -27.67 -20.08 13.11
C ALA A 35 -27.66 -21.33 12.21
N VAL A 36 -26.54 -22.05 12.09
CA VAL A 36 -26.35 -23.09 11.06
C VAL A 36 -27.41 -24.19 11.09
N LYS A 37 -27.89 -24.56 12.29
CA LYS A 37 -28.95 -25.56 12.45
C LYS A 37 -30.25 -25.09 11.80
N ALA A 38 -30.66 -23.84 12.06
CA ALA A 38 -31.88 -23.27 11.48
C ALA A 38 -31.78 -23.14 9.95
N ILE A 39 -30.59 -22.78 9.45
CA ILE A 39 -30.32 -22.69 8.01
C ILE A 39 -30.44 -24.07 7.35
N LYS A 40 -29.87 -25.11 7.97
CA LYS A 40 -29.95 -26.50 7.50
C LYS A 40 -31.38 -27.03 7.52
N TYR A 41 -32.14 -26.75 8.59
CA TYR A 41 -33.56 -27.13 8.68
C TYR A 41 -34.43 -26.39 7.65
N GLY A 42 -34.09 -25.15 7.32
CA GLY A 42 -34.81 -24.35 6.33
C GLY A 42 -34.38 -24.59 4.88
N GLY A 43 -33.30 -25.32 4.63
CA GLY A 43 -32.74 -25.50 3.29
C GLY A 43 -32.23 -24.18 2.66
N TRP A 44 -31.85 -23.20 3.48
CA TRP A 44 -31.47 -21.85 3.02
C TRP A 44 -29.98 -21.70 2.68
N GLU A 45 -29.27 -22.81 2.47
CA GLU A 45 -27.81 -22.84 2.30
C GLU A 45 -27.35 -21.96 1.14
N GLU A 46 -27.95 -22.12 -0.04
CA GLU A 46 -27.59 -21.35 -1.24
C GLU A 46 -27.82 -19.85 -1.06
N GLN A 47 -28.87 -19.46 -0.33
CA GLN A 47 -29.19 -18.05 -0.08
C GLN A 47 -28.13 -17.40 0.82
N PHE A 48 -27.70 -18.09 1.88
CA PHE A 48 -26.65 -17.58 2.76
C PHE A 48 -25.27 -17.63 2.11
N GLU A 49 -24.98 -18.65 1.30
CA GLU A 49 -23.77 -18.74 0.50
C GLU A 49 -23.64 -17.55 -0.45
N SER A 50 -24.69 -17.25 -1.22
CA SER A 50 -24.70 -16.09 -2.12
C SER A 50 -24.45 -14.77 -1.38
N ARG A 51 -25.04 -14.59 -0.19
CA ARG A 51 -24.83 -13.38 0.63
C ARG A 51 -23.38 -13.27 1.14
N ILE A 52 -22.79 -14.36 1.60
CA ILE A 52 -21.40 -14.39 2.06
C ILE A 52 -20.44 -14.10 0.89
N LEU A 53 -20.67 -14.71 -0.27
CA LEU A 53 -19.85 -14.49 -1.48
C LEU A 53 -19.94 -13.05 -1.98
N THR A 54 -21.14 -12.47 -1.98
CA THR A 54 -21.32 -11.06 -2.38
C THR A 54 -20.58 -10.12 -1.43
N SER A 55 -20.69 -10.35 -0.12
CA SER A 55 -19.95 -9.61 0.90
C SER A 55 -18.43 -9.74 0.72
N LYS A 56 -17.95 -10.93 0.35
CA LYS A 56 -16.52 -11.17 0.07
C LYS A 56 -16.04 -10.45 -1.19
N GLU A 57 -16.83 -10.42 -2.26
CA GLU A 57 -16.45 -9.71 -3.49
C GLU A 57 -16.32 -8.20 -3.23
N GLU A 58 -17.22 -7.61 -2.43
CA GLU A 58 -17.11 -6.20 -2.02
C GLU A 58 -15.79 -5.91 -1.28
N GLU A 59 -15.39 -6.78 -0.35
CA GLU A 59 -14.12 -6.68 0.37
C GLU A 59 -12.92 -6.81 -0.58
N LEU A 60 -12.99 -7.74 -1.55
CA LEU A 60 -11.93 -7.97 -2.55
C LEU A 60 -11.78 -6.78 -3.50
N VAL A 61 -12.87 -6.13 -3.91
CA VAL A 61 -12.81 -4.92 -4.74
C VAL A 61 -12.06 -3.80 -4.02
N LEU A 62 -12.36 -3.56 -2.74
CA LEU A 62 -11.64 -2.57 -1.93
C LEU A 62 -10.18 -2.95 -1.73
N THR A 63 -9.90 -4.23 -1.48
CA THR A 63 -8.54 -4.74 -1.33
C THR A 63 -7.72 -4.56 -2.61
N ARG A 64 -8.29 -4.87 -3.78
CA ARG A 64 -7.65 -4.64 -5.10
C ARG A 64 -7.42 -3.14 -5.34
N ARG A 65 -8.36 -2.28 -4.97
CA ARG A 65 -8.23 -0.83 -5.12
C ARG A 65 -7.11 -0.27 -4.25
N CYS A 66 -7.05 -0.68 -2.98
CA CYS A 66 -5.97 -0.32 -2.06
C CYS A 66 -4.62 -0.83 -2.56
N GLY A 67 -4.54 -2.09 -2.99
CA GLY A 67 -3.32 -2.68 -3.56
C GLY A 67 -2.81 -1.94 -4.80
N ARG A 68 -3.70 -1.53 -5.70
CA ARG A 68 -3.34 -0.69 -6.86
C ARG A 68 -2.80 0.68 -6.47
N LEU A 69 -3.40 1.33 -5.46
CA LEU A 69 -2.93 2.63 -4.97
C LEU A 69 -1.53 2.50 -4.36
N LEU A 70 -1.32 1.51 -3.49
CA LEU A 70 -0.01 1.20 -2.91
C LEU A 70 1.03 0.86 -3.99
N ALA A 71 0.68 0.06 -4.98
CA ALA A 71 1.58 -0.25 -6.09
C ALA A 71 1.96 1.02 -6.88
N SER A 72 0.99 1.90 -7.17
CA SER A 72 1.26 3.16 -7.87
C SER A 72 2.15 4.10 -7.06
N LEU A 73 1.95 4.17 -5.74
CA LEU A 73 2.81 4.93 -4.82
C LEU A 73 4.24 4.39 -4.82
N ASN A 74 4.40 3.08 -4.71
CA ASN A 74 5.70 2.43 -4.70
C ASN A 74 6.46 2.68 -6.02
N VAL A 75 5.78 2.58 -7.16
CA VAL A 75 6.38 2.87 -8.49
C VAL A 75 6.76 4.34 -8.64
N CYS A 76 5.97 5.27 -8.10
CA CYS A 76 6.31 6.70 -8.15
C CYS A 76 7.46 7.05 -7.22
N ALA A 77 7.56 6.37 -6.08
CA ALA A 77 8.46 6.80 -5.02
C ALA A 77 9.87 6.18 -5.14
N ASN A 78 10.01 4.92 -5.54
CA ASN A 78 11.31 4.27 -5.78
C ASN A 78 12.26 5.06 -6.72
N PRO A 79 11.83 5.49 -7.93
CA PRO A 79 12.74 6.18 -8.86
C PRO A 79 13.09 7.60 -8.39
N THR A 80 12.37 8.17 -7.41
CA THR A 80 12.70 9.51 -6.89
C THR A 80 14.08 9.55 -6.26
N VAL A 81 14.50 8.48 -5.59
CA VAL A 81 15.83 8.42 -4.97
C VAL A 81 16.92 8.28 -6.02
N ASP A 82 16.68 7.49 -7.07
CA ASP A 82 17.61 7.37 -8.19
C ASP A 82 17.75 8.69 -8.96
N LEU A 83 16.65 9.43 -9.13
CA LEU A 83 16.67 10.78 -9.70
C LEU A 83 17.43 11.76 -8.82
N ILE A 84 17.25 11.73 -7.49
CA ILE A 84 18.01 12.57 -6.56
C ILE A 84 19.50 12.23 -6.63
N SER A 85 19.84 10.94 -6.65
CA SER A 85 21.22 10.46 -6.81
C SER A 85 21.85 10.99 -8.10
N PHE A 86 21.14 10.87 -9.21
CA PHE A 86 21.58 11.36 -10.51
C PHE A 86 21.82 12.87 -10.51
N VAL A 87 20.92 13.65 -9.90
CA VAL A 87 21.07 15.12 -9.79
C VAL A 87 22.27 15.49 -8.94
N VAL A 88 22.47 14.86 -7.78
CA VAL A 88 23.59 15.16 -6.88
C VAL A 88 24.93 14.87 -7.54
N VAL A 89 25.07 13.70 -8.19
CA VAL A 89 26.28 13.33 -8.91
C VAL A 89 26.53 14.25 -10.11
N SER A 90 25.48 14.56 -10.89
CA SER A 90 25.58 15.48 -12.04
C SER A 90 26.01 16.88 -11.62
N LEU A 91 25.47 17.40 -10.52
CA LEU A 91 25.85 18.71 -9.97
C LEU A 91 27.32 18.70 -9.52
N HIS A 92 27.76 17.62 -8.86
CA HIS A 92 29.14 17.49 -8.40
C HIS A 92 30.15 17.47 -9.56
N VAL A 93 29.82 16.76 -10.63
CA VAL A 93 30.68 16.61 -11.82
C VAL A 93 30.66 17.86 -12.70
N LEU A 94 29.47 18.38 -13.04
CA LEU A 94 29.36 19.50 -13.97
C LEU A 94 29.59 20.86 -13.32
N ALA A 95 29.10 21.10 -12.10
CA ALA A 95 29.12 22.43 -11.50
C ALA A 95 30.41 22.71 -10.72
N MET A 96 31.01 21.70 -10.09
CA MET A 96 32.24 21.88 -9.30
C MET A 96 33.51 21.40 -10.02
N GLY A 97 33.39 20.69 -11.15
CA GLY A 97 34.53 20.24 -11.95
C GLY A 97 35.51 19.31 -11.21
N VAL A 98 35.08 18.74 -10.08
CA VAL A 98 35.91 17.85 -9.26
C VAL A 98 35.86 16.44 -9.85
N PRO A 99 37.01 15.78 -10.08
CA PRO A 99 37.02 14.41 -10.58
C PRO A 99 36.40 13.45 -9.56
N LEU A 100 35.54 12.55 -10.05
CA LEU A 100 34.94 11.50 -9.23
C LEU A 100 36.01 10.50 -8.79
N THR A 101 36.34 10.53 -7.51
CA THR A 101 37.17 9.49 -6.88
C THR A 101 36.27 8.34 -6.41
N PRO A 102 36.71 7.07 -6.51
CA PRO A 102 35.90 5.92 -6.10
C PRO A 102 35.41 6.00 -4.63
N SER A 103 36.20 6.61 -3.75
CA SER A 103 35.87 6.80 -2.34
C SER A 103 34.69 7.75 -2.11
N THR A 104 34.59 8.83 -2.89
CA THR A 104 33.48 9.80 -2.77
C THR A 104 32.19 9.24 -3.34
N LEU A 105 32.25 8.52 -4.46
CA LEU A 105 31.08 7.85 -5.04
C LEU A 105 30.49 6.80 -4.09
N ALA A 106 31.35 6.00 -3.44
CA ALA A 106 30.92 5.02 -2.45
C ALA A 106 30.24 5.70 -1.24
N ALA A 107 30.78 6.82 -0.76
CA ALA A 107 30.17 7.58 0.33
C ALA A 107 28.79 8.14 -0.04
N TYR A 108 28.63 8.68 -1.26
CA TYR A 108 27.34 9.16 -1.75
C TYR A 108 26.31 8.04 -1.84
N TRP A 109 26.70 6.87 -2.36
CA TRP A 109 25.82 5.72 -2.46
C TRP A 109 25.30 5.29 -1.09
N VAL A 110 26.17 5.19 -0.08
CA VAL A 110 25.78 4.81 1.28
C VAL A 110 24.85 5.84 1.92
N LEU A 111 25.14 7.14 1.76
CA LEU A 111 24.28 8.21 2.28
C LEU A 111 22.90 8.23 1.61
N LEU A 112 22.85 8.03 0.31
CA LEU A 112 21.59 7.94 -0.44
C LEU A 112 20.80 6.68 -0.09
N ALA A 113 21.46 5.55 0.14
CA ALA A 113 20.81 4.33 0.60
C ALA A 113 20.22 4.49 2.02
N LEU A 114 20.92 5.17 2.92
CA LEU A 114 20.40 5.51 4.25
C LEU A 114 19.22 6.49 4.17
N LEU A 115 19.30 7.48 3.29
CA LEU A 115 18.23 8.43 3.04
C LEU A 115 16.98 7.73 2.45
N HIS A 116 17.19 6.81 1.52
CA HIS A 116 16.14 5.95 0.96
C HIS A 116 15.41 5.20 2.10
N GLY A 117 16.15 4.47 2.93
CA GLY A 117 15.57 3.73 4.05
C GLY A 117 14.70 4.62 4.96
N LYS A 118 15.14 5.84 5.27
CA LYS A 118 14.42 6.76 6.16
C LYS A 118 13.21 7.44 5.53
N ILE A 119 13.23 7.70 4.21
CA ILE A 119 12.07 8.28 3.50
C ILE A 119 10.94 7.26 3.36
N PHE A 120 11.28 5.97 3.24
CA PHE A 120 10.32 4.87 3.06
C PHE A 120 9.90 4.16 4.35
N GLU A 121 10.58 4.40 5.47
CA GLU A 121 10.14 3.96 6.81
C GLU A 121 8.97 4.77 7.37
N PHE A 122 8.45 5.78 6.66
CA PHE A 122 7.25 6.48 7.10
C PHE A 122 6.02 5.57 6.98
N PRO A 123 5.23 5.39 8.06
CA PRO A 123 3.99 4.60 8.02
C PRO A 123 2.95 5.20 7.06
#